data_AF-A0A819C125-F1
#
_entry.id   AF-A0A819C125-F1
#
_cell.length_a   1.000
_cell.length_b   1.000
_cell.length_c   1.000
_cell.angle_alpha   90.00
_cell.angle_beta   90.00
_cell.angle_gamma   90.00
#
_symmetry.space_group_name_H-M   'P 1'
#
loop_
_entity.id
_entity.type
_entity.pdbx_description
1 polymer ?
#
loop_
_entity_poly.entity_id
_entity_poly.type
_entity_poly.pdbx_seq_one_letter_code
_entity_poly.pdbx_strand_id
1 'polypeptide(L)'
;MLQSRGISDLLAAEKKAQELIEEARKRKNKRIKDAQNEAKVEIEQFKAEREKKYKGLEQQQLGNRTQMTEESNKETQIQIGALKSQYESNKQELLQRVITLVCDIKPEAHINARID
;
A
#
# COMPACT_ATOMS: atom_id res chain seq x y z
N MET A 1 -74.23 -2.39 -44.56
CA MET A 1 -73.89 -1.59 -43.35
C MET A 1 -73.23 -2.41 -42.23
N LEU A 2 -73.57 -3.69 -41.99
CA LEU A 2 -72.92 -4.50 -40.94
C LEU A 2 -71.42 -4.78 -41.17
N GLN A 3 -70.98 -4.97 -42.42
CA GLN A 3 -69.56 -5.23 -42.74
C GLN A 3 -68.60 -4.10 -42.33
N SER A 4 -69.06 -2.84 -42.36
CA SER A 4 -68.22 -1.68 -42.02
C SER A 4 -67.99 -1.53 -40.51
N ARG A 5 -68.96 -1.93 -39.67
CA ARG A 5 -68.81 -1.91 -38.20
C ARG A 5 -67.81 -2.94 -37.71
N GLY A 6 -67.85 -4.18 -38.22
CA GLY A 6 -66.91 -5.24 -37.82
C GLY A 6 -65.45 -4.89 -38.13
N ILE A 7 -65.20 -4.24 -39.27
CA ILE A 7 -63.85 -3.76 -39.64
C ILE A 7 -63.39 -2.64 -38.69
N SER A 8 -64.28 -1.71 -38.33
CA SER A 8 -63.96 -0.63 -37.38
C SER A 8 -63.61 -1.16 -35.99
N ASP A 9 -64.33 -2.19 -35.51
CA ASP A 9 -64.06 -2.79 -34.19
C ASP A 9 -62.72 -3.55 -34.18
N LEU A 10 -62.38 -4.24 -35.28
CA LEU A 10 -61.09 -4.91 -35.44
C LEU A 10 -59.93 -3.90 -35.46
N LEU A 11 -60.07 -2.78 -36.18
CA LEU A 11 -59.07 -1.71 -36.20
C LEU A 11 -58.88 -1.06 -34.82
N ALA A 12 -59.96 -0.86 -34.08
CA ALA A 12 -59.89 -0.34 -32.71
C ALA A 12 -59.22 -1.32 -31.74
N ALA A 13 -59.49 -2.62 -31.88
CA ALA A 13 -58.83 -3.68 -31.11
C ALA A 13 -57.34 -3.78 -31.45
N GLU A 14 -56.98 -3.69 -32.72
CA GLU A 14 -55.59 -3.68 -33.20
C GLU A 14 -54.81 -2.50 -32.60
N LYS A 15 -55.38 -1.29 -32.65
CA LYS A 15 -54.76 -0.10 -32.07
C LYS A 15 -54.52 -0.25 -30.56
N LYS A 16 -55.52 -0.75 -29.81
CA LYS A 16 -55.37 -1.02 -28.37
C LYS A 16 -54.29 -2.05 -28.09
N ALA A 17 -54.21 -3.11 -28.89
CA ALA A 17 -53.18 -4.14 -28.74
C ALA A 17 -51.78 -3.58 -29.02
N GLN A 18 -51.63 -2.75 -30.05
CA GLN A 18 -50.38 -2.06 -30.38
C GLN A 18 -49.94 -1.14 -29.23
N GLU A 19 -50.83 -0.30 -28.70
CA GLU A 19 -50.56 0.58 -27.56
C GLU A 19 -50.11 -0.20 -26.32
N LEU A 20 -50.77 -1.33 -26.02
CA LEU A 20 -50.40 -2.22 -24.90
C LEU A 20 -48.98 -2.80 -25.06
N ILE A 21 -48.64 -3.23 -26.28
CA ILE A 21 -47.32 -3.78 -26.59
C ILE A 21 -46.24 -2.68 -26.50
N GLU A 22 -46.51 -1.49 -27.02
CA GLU A 22 -45.59 -0.35 -26.94
C GLU A 22 -45.34 0.07 -25.49
N GLU A 23 -46.39 0.14 -24.67
CA GLU A 23 -46.26 0.47 -23.26
C GLU A 23 -45.43 -0.60 -22.52
N ALA A 24 -45.67 -1.88 -22.79
CA ALA A 24 -44.88 -2.98 -22.23
C ALA A 24 -43.39 -2.89 -22.62
N ARG A 25 -43.10 -2.59 -23.89
CA ARG A 25 -41.72 -2.37 -24.37
C ARG A 25 -41.07 -1.17 -23.69
N LYS A 26 -41.79 -0.05 -23.56
CA LYS A 26 -41.29 1.16 -22.89
C LYS A 26 -40.99 0.89 -21.41
N ARG A 27 -41.87 0.18 -20.70
CA ARG A 27 -41.67 -0.23 -19.30
C ARG A 27 -40.45 -1.14 -19.15
N LYS A 28 -40.28 -2.13 -20.05
CA LYS A 28 -39.10 -3.01 -20.06
C LYS A 28 -37.81 -2.20 -20.25
N ASN A 29 -37.77 -1.33 -21.26
CA ASN A 29 -36.59 -0.51 -21.55
C ASN A 29 -36.27 0.45 -20.40
N LYS A 30 -37.29 1.01 -19.74
CA LYS A 30 -37.10 1.84 -18.55
C LYS A 30 -36.43 1.03 -17.42
N ARG A 31 -36.96 -0.15 -17.08
CA ARG A 31 -36.37 -1.02 -16.04
C ARG A 31 -34.93 -1.40 -16.33
N ILE A 32 -34.59 -1.66 -17.60
CA ILE A 32 -33.21 -1.96 -18.00
C ILE A 32 -32.30 -0.75 -17.75
N LYS A 33 -32.73 0.45 -18.14
CA LYS A 33 -31.97 1.68 -17.92
C LYS A 33 -31.80 1.99 -16.44
N ASP A 34 -32.86 1.84 -15.66
CA ASP A 34 -32.85 2.08 -14.22
C ASP A 34 -31.84 1.12 -13.54
N ALA A 35 -31.89 -0.18 -13.86
CA ALA A 35 -30.94 -1.17 -13.35
C ALA A 35 -29.48 -0.88 -13.77
N GLN A 36 -29.26 -0.44 -15.01
CA GLN A 36 -27.92 -0.05 -15.47
C GLN A 36 -27.39 1.18 -14.73
N ASN A 37 -28.24 2.16 -14.45
CA ASN A 37 -27.85 3.36 -13.72
C ASN A 37 -27.57 3.04 -12.25
N GLU A 38 -28.42 2.23 -11.62
CA GLU A 38 -28.23 1.79 -10.24
C GLU A 38 -26.92 1.02 -10.06
N ALA A 39 -26.63 0.07 -10.95
CA ALA A 39 -25.36 -0.65 -10.95
C ALA A 39 -24.14 0.28 -11.12
N LYS A 40 -24.23 1.31 -11.97
CA LYS A 40 -23.15 2.31 -12.14
C LYS A 40 -22.93 3.11 -10.86
N VAL A 41 -24.00 3.56 -10.22
CA VAL A 41 -23.92 4.30 -8.96
C VAL A 41 -23.28 3.46 -7.87
N GLU A 42 -23.68 2.18 -7.75
CA GLU A 42 -23.10 1.27 -6.76
C GLU A 42 -21.60 1.01 -7.01
N ILE A 43 -21.20 0.85 -8.27
CA ILE A 43 -19.79 0.72 -8.65
C ILE A 43 -18.99 1.99 -8.29
N GLU A 44 -19.53 3.17 -8.57
CA GLU A 44 -18.86 4.43 -8.24
C GLU A 44 -18.72 4.63 -6.73
N GLN A 45 -19.76 4.33 -5.96
CA GLN A 45 -19.71 4.36 -4.50
C GLN A 45 -18.66 3.38 -3.95
N PHE A 46 -18.63 2.15 -4.46
CA PHE A 46 -17.64 1.16 -4.05
C PHE A 46 -16.21 1.60 -4.38
N LYS A 47 -15.99 2.17 -5.57
CA LYS A 47 -14.69 2.73 -5.96
C LYS A 47 -14.26 3.86 -5.03
N ALA A 48 -15.16 4.82 -4.76
CA ALA A 48 -14.88 5.94 -3.87
C ALA A 48 -14.54 5.47 -2.45
N GLU A 49 -15.27 4.49 -1.92
CA GLU A 49 -15.01 3.93 -0.59
C GLU A 49 -13.66 3.20 -0.55
N ARG A 50 -13.33 2.42 -1.58
CA ARG A 50 -12.05 1.71 -1.70
C ARG A 50 -10.88 2.68 -1.83
N GLU A 51 -11.02 3.71 -2.64
CA GLU A 51 -9.98 4.73 -2.81
C GLU A 51 -9.76 5.51 -1.51
N LYS A 52 -10.82 5.84 -0.78
CA LYS A 52 -10.72 6.46 0.55
C LYS A 52 -9.96 5.56 1.54
N LYS A 53 -10.27 4.26 1.57
CA LYS A 53 -9.55 3.30 2.42
C LYS A 53 -8.09 3.19 2.00
N TYR A 54 -7.81 3.14 0.70
CA TYR A 54 -6.44 3.06 0.17
C TYR A 54 -5.62 4.29 0.56
N LYS A 55 -6.14 5.50 0.33
CA LYS A 55 -5.48 6.76 0.72
C LYS A 55 -5.25 6.85 2.23
N GLY A 56 -6.18 6.36 3.04
CA GLY A 56 -5.99 6.29 4.50
C GLY A 56 -4.84 5.37 4.91
N LEU A 57 -4.76 4.18 4.30
CA LEU A 57 -3.64 3.25 4.54
C LEU A 57 -2.32 3.80 4.03
N GLU A 58 -2.31 4.45 2.87
CA GLU A 58 -1.12 5.10 2.31
C GLU A 58 -0.56 6.17 3.26
N GLN A 59 -1.42 7.04 3.79
CA GLN A 59 -1.02 8.04 4.78
C GLN A 59 -0.49 7.42 6.07
N GLN A 60 -1.12 6.36 6.57
CA GLN A 60 -0.62 5.63 7.75
C GLN A 60 0.73 4.96 7.49
N GLN A 61 0.93 4.35 6.32
CA GLN A 61 2.21 3.74 5.96
C GLN A 61 3.31 4.76 5.79
N LEU A 62 3.04 5.90 5.15
CA LEU A 62 3.98 7.01 5.04
C LEU A 62 4.37 7.54 6.43
N GLY A 63 3.39 7.77 7.31
CA GLY A 63 3.63 8.20 8.69
C GLY A 63 4.44 7.20 9.51
N ASN A 64 4.11 5.90 9.41
CA ASN A 64 4.86 4.84 10.08
C ASN A 64 6.30 4.74 9.57
N ARG A 65 6.53 4.90 8.27
CA ARG A 65 7.87 4.85 7.71
C ARG A 65 8.74 5.98 8.23
N THR A 66 8.21 7.21 8.32
CA THR A 66 8.94 8.35 8.90
C THR A 66 9.24 8.12 10.38
N GLN A 67 8.28 7.65 11.16
CA GLN A 67 8.47 7.34 12.58
C GLN A 67 9.53 6.27 12.79
N MET A 68 9.46 5.17 12.03
CA MET A 68 10.44 4.08 12.10
C MET A 68 11.86 4.57 11.74
N THR A 69 12.01 5.44 10.74
CA THR A 69 13.32 6.03 10.41
C THR A 69 13.84 6.96 11.51
N GLU A 70 12.96 7.73 12.14
CA GLU A 70 13.34 8.61 13.25
C GLU A 70 13.77 7.81 14.49
N GLU A 71 13.03 6.77 14.84
CA GLU A 71 13.37 5.85 15.94
C GLU A 71 14.71 5.15 15.67
N SER A 72 14.89 4.59 14.47
CA SER A 72 16.15 3.95 14.07
C SER A 72 17.34 4.91 14.10
N ASN A 73 17.15 6.17 13.66
CA ASN A 73 18.19 7.20 13.74
C ASN A 73 18.53 7.54 15.20
N LYS A 74 17.53 7.67 16.08
CA LYS A 74 17.75 7.90 17.51
C LYS A 74 18.54 6.76 18.15
N GLU A 75 18.15 5.52 17.88
CA GLU A 75 18.84 4.34 18.39
C GLU A 75 20.29 4.27 17.88
N THR A 76 20.50 4.55 16.59
CA THR A 76 21.84 4.63 16.00
C THR A 76 22.70 5.69 16.70
N GLN A 77 22.15 6.87 16.99
CA GLN A 77 22.88 7.91 17.72
C GLN A 77 23.24 7.49 19.15
N ILE A 78 22.33 6.80 19.84
CA ILE A 78 22.60 6.24 21.18
C ILE A 78 23.75 5.23 21.11
N GLN A 79 23.72 4.31 20.14
CA GLN A 79 24.78 3.32 19.95
C GLN A 79 26.14 3.96 19.61
N ILE A 80 26.16 4.98 18.75
CA ILE A 80 27.37 5.76 18.46
C ILE A 80 27.91 6.44 19.72
N GLY A 81 27.02 7.03 20.53
CA GLY A 81 27.40 7.64 21.81
C GLY A 81 28.03 6.65 22.78
N ALA A 82 27.41 5.47 22.93
CA ALA A 82 27.93 4.39 23.77
C ALA A 82 29.30 3.90 23.27
N LEU A 83 29.46 3.70 21.96
CA LEU A 83 30.72 3.26 21.36
C LEU A 83 31.84 4.29 21.54
N LYS A 84 31.54 5.59 21.39
CA LYS A 84 32.50 6.67 21.68
C LYS A 84 32.92 6.67 23.14
N SER A 85 31.99 6.48 24.07
CA SER A 85 32.31 6.41 25.50
C SER A 85 33.22 5.23 25.82
N GLN A 86 32.94 4.05 25.25
CA GLN A 86 33.78 2.85 25.42
C GLN A 86 35.16 3.03 24.79
N TYR A 87 35.24 3.71 23.64
CA TYR A 87 36.51 4.03 23.02
C TYR A 87 37.36 4.91 23.95
N GLU A 88 36.80 6.03 24.45
CA GLU A 88 37.57 6.94 25.32
C GLU A 88 37.99 6.28 26.64
N SER A 89 37.17 5.40 27.22
CA SER A 89 37.55 4.68 28.45
C SER A 89 38.72 3.72 28.22
N ASN A 90 38.74 3.02 27.09
CA ASN A 90 39.71 1.94 26.84
C ASN A 90 40.96 2.42 26.09
N LYS A 91 40.90 3.60 25.46
CA LYS A 91 41.97 4.17 24.64
C LYS A 91 43.29 4.28 25.39
N GLN A 92 43.28 4.81 26.62
CA GLN A 92 44.50 5.03 27.38
C GLN A 92 45.17 3.71 27.78
N GLU A 93 44.40 2.75 28.27
CA GLU A 93 44.91 1.42 28.63
C GLU A 93 45.52 0.70 27.42
N LEU A 94 44.83 0.76 26.28
CA LEU A 94 45.29 0.12 25.04
C LEU A 94 46.58 0.77 24.53
N LEU A 95 46.68 2.10 24.54
CA LEU A 95 47.90 2.82 24.16
C LEU A 95 49.07 2.43 25.06
N GLN A 96 48.88 2.41 26.38
CA GLN A 96 49.92 2.04 27.32
C GLN A 96 50.40 0.61 27.10
N ARG A 97 49.48 -0.32 26.83
CA ARG A 97 49.82 -1.72 26.52
C ARG A 97 50.59 -1.86 25.22
N VAL A 98 50.19 -1.16 24.16
CA VAL A 98 50.91 -1.16 22.87
C VAL A 98 52.31 -0.59 23.04
N ILE A 99 52.47 0.56 23.72
CA ILE A 99 53.78 1.16 23.97
C ILE A 99 54.68 0.20 24.76
N THR A 100 54.15 -0.41 25.82
CA THR A 100 54.90 -1.38 26.63
C THR A 100 55.41 -2.54 25.78
N LEU A 101 54.57 -3.12 24.92
CA LEU A 101 54.96 -4.23 24.05
C LEU A 101 56.00 -3.82 22.99
N VAL A 102 55.88 -2.62 22.43
CA VAL A 102 56.84 -2.11 21.43
C VAL A 102 58.20 -1.81 22.07
N CYS A 103 58.22 -1.34 23.32
CA CYS A 103 59.46 -1.05 24.05
C CYS A 103 60.08 -2.27 24.75
N ASP A 104 59.35 -3.38 24.90
CA ASP A 104 59.85 -4.64 25.49
C ASP A 104 60.65 -5.45 24.47
N ILE A 105 61.86 -4.97 24.16
CA ILE A 105 62.78 -5.65 23.24
C ILE A 105 63.40 -6.86 23.97
N LYS A 106 63.01 -8.06 23.57
CA LYS A 106 63.60 -9.32 24.00
C LYS A 106 64.49 -9.89 22.89
N PRO A 107 65.80 -9.58 22.89
CA PRO A 107 66.71 -10.15 21.92
C PRO A 107 66.87 -11.65 22.20
N GLU A 108 66.29 -12.46 21.34
CA GLU A 108 66.51 -13.91 21.33
C GLU A 108 67.46 -14.28 20.20
N ALA A 109 68.46 -15.09 20.54
CA ALA A 109 69.30 -15.70 19.53
C ALA A 109 68.42 -16.61 18.66
N HIS A 110 68.61 -16.53 17.34
CA HIS A 110 67.91 -17.43 16.43
C HIS A 110 68.19 -18.89 16.84
N ILE A 111 67.19 -19.77 16.70
CA ILE A 111 67.21 -21.16 17.21
C ILE A 111 68.45 -21.95 16.74
N ASN A 112 69.05 -21.55 15.62
CA ASN A 112 70.23 -22.18 15.02
C ASN A 112 71.55 -21.40 15.25
N ALA A 113 71.59 -20.43 16.17
CA ALA A 113 72.81 -19.70 16.47
C ALA A 113 73.86 -20.65 17.06
N ARG A 114 74.91 -20.95 16.27
CA ARG A 114 76.07 -21.69 16.75
C ARG A 114 77.01 -20.71 17.44
N ILE A 115 77.19 -20.91 18.74
CA ILE A 115 78.22 -20.26 19.54
C ILE A 115 79.43 -21.19 19.43
N ASP A 116 80.41 -20.82 18.62
CA ASP A 116 81.72 -21.49 18.60
C ASP A 116 82.54 -21.09 19.83
#